data_AF-V6HVH6-F1
#
_entry.id   AF-V6HVH6-F1
#
_cell.length_a   1.000
_cell.length_b   1.000
_cell.length_c   1.000
_cell.angle_alpha   90.00
_cell.angle_beta   90.00
_cell.angle_gamma   90.00
#
_symmetry.space_group_name_H-M   'P 1'
#
loop_
_entity.id
_entity.type
_entity.pdbx_description
1 polymer ?
#
loop_
_entity_poly.entity_id
_entity_poly.type
_entity_poly.pdbx_seq_one_letter_code
_entity_poly.pdbx_strand_id
1 'polypeptide(L)' 'MIKDRTGQHAIWVNGAIRICFTWNDGKVIIEFIGDYH' A
#
# COMPACT_ATOMS: atom_id res chain seq x y z
N MET A 1 7.69 -15.87 -4.22
CA MET A 1 6.68 -15.31 -5.15
C MET A 1 6.79 -13.81 -5.13
N ILE A 2 7.10 -13.17 -6.26
CA ILE A 2 6.95 -11.72 -6.40
C ILE A 2 5.44 -11.48 -6.49
N LYS A 3 4.86 -10.81 -5.50
CA LYS A 3 3.43 -10.44 -5.53
C LYS A 3 3.27 -9.39 -6.64
N ASP A 4 2.40 -9.63 -7.60
CA ASP A 4 2.01 -8.61 -8.58
C ASP A 4 1.41 -7.42 -7.82
N ARG A 5 1.95 -6.22 -8.08
CA ARG A 5 1.56 -4.96 -7.43
C ARG A 5 0.78 -4.04 -8.37
N THR A 6 0.34 -4.55 -9.53
CA THR A 6 -0.48 -3.79 -10.47
C THR A 6 -1.74 -3.28 -9.75
N GLY A 7 -1.94 -1.96 -9.75
CA GLY A 7 -3.06 -1.30 -9.04
C GLY A 7 -2.83 -1.04 -7.55
N GLN A 8 -1.66 -1.35 -7.00
CA GLN A 8 -1.28 -0.95 -5.64
C GLN A 8 -0.86 0.53 -5.63
N HIS A 9 -1.30 1.23 -4.60
CA HIS A 9 -0.93 2.60 -4.28
C HIS A 9 -0.25 2.66 -2.91
N ALA A 10 0.55 3.70 -2.68
CA ALA A 10 1.22 3.91 -1.41
C ALA A 10 1.12 5.38 -0.97
N ILE A 11 0.78 5.59 0.30
CA ILE A 11 0.88 6.89 0.97
C ILE A 11 2.10 6.89 1.89
N TRP A 12 2.90 7.94 1.79
CA TRP A 12 4.06 8.18 2.63
C TRP A 12 3.61 8.91 3.89
N VAL A 13 3.72 8.25 5.05
CA VAL A 13 3.37 8.86 6.33
C VAL A 13 4.55 9.66 6.88
N ASN A 14 5.75 9.05 6.89
CA ASN A 14 7.01 9.69 7.27
C ASN A 14 8.21 8.99 6.59
N GLY A 15 9.44 9.20 7.07
CA GLY A 15 10.63 8.58 6.47
C GLY A 15 10.61 7.04 6.41
N ALA A 16 9.99 6.38 7.38
CA ALA A 16 9.95 4.93 7.52
C ALA A 16 8.59 4.34 7.11
N ILE A 17 7.49 4.92 7.58
CA ILE A 17 6.16 4.30 7.51
C ILE A 17 5.48 4.55 6.16
N ARG A 18 4.97 3.46 5.57
CA ARG A 18 4.10 3.46 4.39
C ARG A 18 2.75 2.81 4.72
N ILE A 19 1.71 3.30 4.05
CA ILE A 19 0.41 2.64 3.95
C ILE A 19 0.26 2.20 2.50
N CYS A 20 0.27 0.88 2.26
CA CYS A 20 0.03 0.31 0.93
C CYS A 20 -1.42 -0.17 0.85
N PHE A 21 -2.10 0.16 -0.24
CA PHE A 21 -3.51 -0.16 -0.43
C PHE A 21 -3.85 -0.36 -1.90
N THR A 22 -4.97 -1.03 -2.15
CA THR A 22 -5.61 -1.06 -3.48
C THR A 22 -6.91 -0.27 -3.44
N TRP A 23 -7.23 0.36 -4.58
CA TRP A 23 -8.53 0.99 -4.79
C TRP A 23 -9.47 0.03 -5.51
N ASN A 24 -10.62 -0.22 -4.92
CA ASN A 24 -11.66 -1.06 -5.49
C ASN A 24 -12.99 -0.29 -5.48
N ASP A 25 -13.26 0.41 -6.58
CA ASP A 25 -14.53 1.08 -6.85
C ASP A 25 -15.08 1.93 -5.68
N GLY A 26 -14.31 2.91 -5.22
CA GLY A 26 -14.72 3.75 -4.08
C GLY A 26 -14.23 3.24 -2.72
N LYS A 27 -13.78 1.98 -2.65
CA LYS A 27 -13.31 1.36 -1.41
C LYS A 27 -11.80 1.21 -1.39
N VAL A 28 -11.21 1.58 -0.27
CA VAL A 28 -9.79 1.33 0.03
C VAL A 28 -9.64 -0.01 0.72
N ILE A 29 -8.74 -0.86 0.22
CA ILE A 29 -8.33 -2.10 0.87
C ILE A 29 -6.88 -1.94 1.31
N ILE A 30 -6.67 -1.84 2.63
CA ILE A 30 -5.32 -1.73 3.20
C ILE A 30 -4.63 -3.08 3.11
N GLU A 31 -3.48 -3.11 2.44
CA GLU A 31 -2.68 -4.33 2.29
C GLU A 31 -1.53 -4.39 3.30
N PHE A 32 -0.98 -3.23 3.68
CA PHE A 32 0.15 -3.16 4.60
C PHE A 32 0.24 -1.77 5.27
N ILE A 33 0.59 -1.77 6.55
CA ILE A 33 1.02 -0.58 7.28
C ILE A 33 2.28 -0.96 8.04
N GLY A 34 3.38 -0.29 7.73
CA GLY A 34 4.64 -0.56 8.41
C GLY A 34 5.82 0.14 7.76
N ASP A 35 7.01 -0.16 8.27
CA ASP A 35 8.25 0.24 7.61
C ASP A 35 8.37 -0.55 6.30
N TYR A 36 8.58 0.18 5.22
CA TYR A 36 8.71 -0.40 3.89
C TYR A 36 10.16 -0.83 3.58
N HIS A 37 11.12 -0.43 4.41
CA HIS A 37 12.51 -0.90 4.30
C HIS A 37 12.70 -2.31 4.85
#